data_AF-A0A0G0M4F4-F1
#
_entry.id   AF-A0A0G0M4F4-F1
#
_cell.length_a   1.000
_cell.length_b   1.000
_cell.length_c   1.000
_cell.angle_alpha   90.00
_cell.angle_beta   90.00
_cell.angle_gamma   90.00
#
_symmetry.space_group_name_H-M   'P 1'
#
loop_
_entity.id
_entity.type
_entity.pdbx_description
1 polymer ?
#
loop_
_entity_poly.entity_id
_entity_poly.type
_entity_poly.pdbx_seq_one_letter_code
_entity_poly.pdbx_strand_id
1 'polypeptide(L)'
;MVSKFKKNKKVGRFLNLFFSCLMGALFLSAIAFLIYTDIKINKKRGEFVSKIESLKTEISGLEEKNSVLRQKTSEAGAKEYLEEVAREQLGLKKPGEEVVVIKEETAEENKITEEKKGWWEWLKDILGR
;
A
#
# COMPACT_ATOMS: atom_id res chain seq x y z
N MET A 1 81.83 56.41 7.84
CA MET A 1 81.78 55.15 8.63
C MET A 1 80.47 54.45 8.28
N VAL A 2 80.50 53.41 7.45
CA VAL A 2 79.27 52.69 7.02
C VAL A 2 79.11 51.46 7.89
N SER A 3 78.08 51.42 8.73
CA SER A 3 77.85 50.29 9.64
C SER A 3 77.24 49.11 8.87
N LYS A 4 77.80 47.92 9.08
CA LYS A 4 77.30 46.67 8.49
C LYS A 4 76.20 46.10 9.40
N PHE A 5 74.94 46.21 8.97
CA PHE A 5 73.82 45.57 9.67
C PHE A 5 73.87 44.04 9.51
N LYS A 6 74.04 43.34 10.63
CA LYS A 6 74.04 41.88 10.71
C LYS A 6 72.59 41.35 10.58
N LYS A 7 72.24 40.79 9.42
CA LYS A 7 70.92 40.17 9.17
C LYS A 7 70.72 38.95 10.10
N ASN A 8 69.76 39.04 11.00
CA ASN A 8 69.35 37.94 11.89
C ASN A 8 68.57 36.88 11.10
N LYS A 9 69.27 35.82 10.66
CA LYS A 9 68.71 34.65 9.95
C LYS A 9 67.67 33.82 10.76
N LYS A 10 67.43 34.12 12.03
CA LYS A 10 66.51 33.35 12.90
C LYS A 10 65.02 33.57 12.54
N VAL A 11 64.64 34.76 12.08
CA VAL A 11 63.23 35.11 11.80
C VAL A 11 62.67 34.33 10.59
N GLY A 12 63.48 34.12 9.54
CA GLY A 12 63.06 33.35 8.37
C GLY A 12 62.80 31.86 8.66
N ARG A 13 63.52 31.28 9.64
CA ARG A 13 63.32 29.88 10.04
C ARG A 13 61.98 29.69 10.78
N PHE A 14 61.60 30.67 11.61
CA PHE A 14 60.31 30.66 12.30
C PHE A 14 59.14 30.90 11.34
N LEU A 15 59.28 31.83 10.38
CA LEU A 15 58.29 32.05 9.33
C LEU A 15 58.04 30.78 8.50
N ASN A 16 59.09 30.08 8.06
CA ASN A 16 58.93 28.85 7.28
C ASN A 16 58.21 27.73 8.05
N LEU A 17 58.45 27.62 9.36
CA LEU A 17 57.73 26.65 10.21
C LEU A 17 56.25 27.04 10.37
N PHE A 18 55.97 28.34 10.53
CA PHE A 18 54.59 28.83 10.61
C PHE A 18 53.82 28.62 9.30
N PHE A 19 54.42 28.97 8.15
CA PHE A 19 53.83 28.75 6.84
C PHE A 19 53.62 27.26 6.53
N SER A 20 54.57 26.39 6.90
CA SER A 20 54.43 24.94 6.73
C SER A 20 53.29 24.36 7.58
N CYS A 21 53.17 24.80 8.84
CA CYS A 21 52.07 24.40 9.72
C CYS A 21 50.71 24.91 9.21
N LEU A 22 50.65 26.18 8.80
CA LEU A 22 49.45 26.79 8.24
C LEU A 22 48.98 26.07 6.97
N MET A 23 49.92 25.70 6.09
CA MET A 23 49.59 24.95 4.88
C MET A 23 49.08 23.54 5.21
N GLY A 24 49.71 22.85 6.16
CA GLY A 24 49.22 21.56 6.65
C GLY A 24 47.81 21.64 7.26
N ALA A 25 47.53 22.67 8.05
CA ALA A 25 46.21 22.91 8.62
C ALA A 25 45.16 23.22 7.54
N LEU A 26 45.52 23.96 6.48
CA LEU A 26 44.65 24.20 5.33
C LEU A 26 44.30 22.90 4.59
N PHE A 27 45.29 22.04 4.37
CA PHE A 27 45.08 20.73 3.77
C PHE A 27 44.16 19.85 4.63
N LEU A 28 44.39 19.79 5.94
CA LEU A 28 43.53 19.04 6.85
C LEU A 28 42.09 19.59 6.88
N SER A 29 41.94 20.92 6.85
CA SER A 29 40.64 21.59 6.76
C SER A 29 39.91 21.24 5.46
N ALA A 30 40.61 21.25 4.32
CA ALA A 30 40.05 20.85 3.03
C ALA A 30 39.61 19.37 3.04
N ILE A 31 40.40 18.48 3.62
CA ILE A 31 40.05 17.05 3.75
C ILE A 31 38.81 16.89 4.65
N ALA A 32 38.77 17.58 5.80
CA ALA A 32 37.62 17.56 6.70
C ALA A 32 36.34 18.10 6.03
N PHE A 33 36.48 19.16 5.22
CA PHE A 33 35.37 19.71 4.43
C PHE A 33 34.82 18.69 3.43
N LEU A 34 35.70 17.99 2.71
CA LEU A 34 35.28 16.94 1.78
C LEU A 34 34.53 15.81 2.49
N ILE A 35 35.05 15.32 3.62
CA ILE A 35 34.39 14.29 4.44
C ILE A 35 33.00 14.76 4.90
N TYR A 36 32.90 16.01 5.38
CA TYR A 36 31.62 16.58 5.81
C TYR A 36 30.60 16.64 4.67
N THR A 37 31.03 17.06 3.47
CA THR A 37 30.14 17.10 2.29
C THR A 37 29.68 15.71 1.86
N ASP A 38 30.55 14.71 1.96
CA ASP A 38 30.24 13.33 1.57
C ASP A 38 29.18 12.70 2.49
N ILE A 39 29.29 12.91 3.81
CA ILE A 39 28.29 12.47 4.79
C ILE A 39 26.91 13.08 4.51
N LYS A 40 26.86 14.38 4.18
CA LYS A 40 25.60 15.07 3.87
C LYS A 40 24.94 14.53 2.60
N ILE A 41 25.74 14.16 1.60
CA ILE A 41 25.25 13.58 0.33
C ILE A 41 24.79 12.14 0.54
N ASN A 42 25.51 11.34 1.33
CA ASN A 42 25.15 9.94 1.56
C ASN A 42 23.84 9.78 2.34
N LYS A 43 23.54 10.67 3.28
CA LYS A 43 22.24 10.67 3.98
C LYS A 43 21.06 10.83 3.01
N LYS A 44 21.16 11.75 2.05
CA LYS A 44 20.12 11.96 1.04
C LYS A 44 19.98 10.76 0.09
N ARG A 45 21.08 10.10 -0.24
CA ARG A 45 21.06 8.90 -1.09
C ARG A 45 20.26 7.76 -0.45
N GLY A 46 20.40 7.55 0.86
CA GLY A 46 19.64 6.53 1.60
C GLY A 46 18.12 6.75 1.51
N GLU A 47 17.65 7.99 1.71
CA GLU A 47 16.23 8.34 1.61
C GLU A 47 15.67 8.17 0.19
N PHE A 48 16.46 8.47 -0.84
CA PHE A 48 16.03 8.24 -2.22
C PHE A 48 15.97 6.76 -2.58
N VAL A 49 16.93 5.95 -2.11
CA VAL A 49 16.91 4.50 -2.34
C VAL A 49 15.71 3.84 -1.68
N SER A 50 15.42 4.18 -0.42
CA SER A 50 14.25 3.63 0.27
C SER A 50 12.94 4.06 -0.41
N LYS A 51 12.86 5.31 -0.88
CA LYS A 51 11.71 5.80 -1.64
C LYS A 51 11.54 5.09 -2.99
N ILE A 52 12.64 4.80 -3.69
CA ILE A 52 12.61 4.02 -4.93
C ILE A 52 12.09 2.60 -4.65
N GLU A 53 12.56 1.97 -3.59
CA GLU A 53 12.15 0.62 -3.21
C GLU A 53 10.67 0.56 -2.80
N SER A 54 10.18 1.54 -2.03
CA SER A 54 8.77 1.62 -1.69
C SER A 54 7.89 1.84 -2.92
N LEU A 55 8.27 2.75 -3.83
CA LEU A 55 7.54 2.99 -5.07
C LEU A 55 7.52 1.75 -5.96
N LYS A 56 8.64 1.02 -6.06
CA LYS A 56 8.71 -0.22 -6.83
C LYS A 56 7.77 -1.29 -6.29
N THR A 57 7.69 -1.39 -4.95
CA THR A 57 6.79 -2.32 -4.26
C THR A 57 5.32 -1.95 -4.51
N GLU A 58 5.00 -0.66 -4.48
CA GLU A 58 3.66 -0.14 -4.78
C GLU A 58 3.26 -0.43 -6.24
N ILE A 59 4.17 -0.23 -7.19
CA ILE A 59 3.95 -0.57 -8.61
C ILE A 59 3.66 -2.06 -8.76
N SER A 60 4.47 -2.94 -8.17
CA SER A 60 4.23 -4.39 -8.28
C SER A 60 2.88 -4.79 -7.68
N GLY A 61 2.49 -4.19 -6.55
CA GLY A 61 1.19 -4.47 -5.93
C GLY A 61 0.01 -3.95 -6.76
N LEU A 62 0.18 -2.81 -7.45
CA LEU A 62 -0.83 -2.26 -8.35
C LEU A 62 -0.94 -3.07 -9.64
N GLU A 63 0.17 -3.56 -10.19
CA GLU A 63 0.19 -4.44 -11.37
C GLU A 63 -0.53 -5.76 -11.09
N GLU A 64 -0.29 -6.37 -9.93
CA GLU A 64 -1.00 -7.58 -9.49
C GLU A 64 -2.49 -7.33 -9.30
N LYS A 65 -2.88 -6.22 -8.67
CA LYS A 65 -4.30 -5.86 -8.56
C LYS A 65 -4.94 -5.64 -9.93
N ASN A 66 -4.24 -5.00 -10.85
CA ASN A 66 -4.73 -4.77 -12.20
C ASN A 66 -4.89 -6.09 -12.97
N SER A 67 -3.95 -7.02 -12.85
CA SER A 67 -4.05 -8.34 -13.50
C SER A 67 -5.24 -9.14 -12.97
N VAL A 68 -5.44 -9.17 -11.65
CA VAL A 68 -6.60 -9.83 -11.02
C VAL A 68 -7.92 -9.18 -11.46
N LEU A 69 -7.99 -7.85 -11.47
CA LEU A 69 -9.19 -7.14 -11.92
C LEU A 69 -9.48 -7.42 -13.40
N ARG A 70 -8.45 -7.47 -14.25
CA ARG A 70 -8.58 -7.82 -15.67
C ARG A 70 -9.12 -9.23 -15.87
N GLN A 71 -8.61 -10.20 -15.12
CA GLN A 71 -9.12 -11.58 -15.13
C GLN A 71 -10.61 -11.61 -14.75
N LYS A 72 -10.98 -10.98 -13.63
CA LYS A 72 -12.37 -10.89 -13.18
C LYS A 72 -13.28 -10.18 -14.19
N THR A 73 -12.81 -9.11 -14.85
CA THR A 73 -13.61 -8.46 -15.90
C THR A 73 -13.74 -9.32 -17.15
N SER A 74 -12.72 -10.13 -17.47
CA SER A 74 -12.78 -11.07 -18.59
C SER A 74 -13.76 -12.21 -18.29
N GLU A 75 -13.80 -12.70 -17.05
CA GLU A 75 -14.74 -13.71 -16.58
C GLU A 75 -16.17 -13.15 -16.53
N ALA A 76 -16.36 -11.95 -15.97
CA ALA A 76 -17.68 -11.31 -15.89
C ALA A 76 -18.24 -10.86 -17.25
N GLY A 77 -17.35 -10.56 -18.20
CA GLY A 77 -17.72 -10.28 -19.60
C GLY A 77 -17.91 -11.53 -20.46
N ALA A 78 -17.58 -12.73 -19.93
CA ALA A 78 -17.80 -13.98 -20.64
C ALA A 78 -19.30 -14.25 -20.77
N LYS A 79 -19.73 -14.67 -21.96
CA LYS A 79 -21.14 -14.98 -22.25
C LYS A 79 -21.70 -16.05 -21.30
N GLU A 80 -20.86 -17.00 -20.86
CA GLU A 80 -21.23 -18.00 -19.85
C GLU A 80 -21.71 -17.37 -18.55
N TYR A 81 -20.97 -16.41 -17.97
CA TYR A 81 -21.33 -15.78 -16.71
C TYR A 81 -22.61 -14.96 -16.82
N LEU A 82 -22.77 -14.25 -17.94
CA LEU A 82 -24.01 -13.51 -18.24
C LEU A 82 -25.22 -14.44 -18.36
N GLU A 83 -25.04 -15.62 -18.95
CA GLU A 83 -26.09 -16.62 -19.10
C GLU A 83 -26.41 -17.33 -17.78
N GLU A 84 -25.41 -17.63 -16.96
CA GLU A 84 -25.55 -18.18 -15.61
C GLU A 84 -26.34 -17.21 -14.72
N VAL A 85 -25.95 -15.94 -14.65
CA VAL A 85 -26.68 -14.92 -13.88
C VAL A 85 -28.11 -14.73 -14.42
N ALA A 86 -28.29 -14.73 -15.74
CA ALA A 86 -29.62 -14.61 -16.34
C ALA A 86 -30.53 -15.80 -15.98
N ARG A 87 -30.00 -17.03 -15.94
CA ARG A 87 -30.76 -18.23 -15.57
C ARG A 87 -31.03 -18.32 -14.08
N GLU A 88 -30.01 -18.09 -13.25
CA GLU A 88 -30.08 -18.28 -11.80
C GLU A 88 -30.77 -17.12 -11.07
N GLN A 89 -30.39 -15.89 -11.38
CA GLN A 89 -30.88 -14.72 -10.64
C GLN A 89 -32.11 -14.10 -11.27
N LEU A 90 -32.21 -14.13 -12.60
CA LEU A 90 -33.31 -13.49 -13.33
C LEU A 90 -34.35 -14.50 -13.84
N GLY A 91 -34.10 -15.82 -13.72
CA GLY A 91 -35.00 -16.87 -14.20
C GLY A 91 -35.26 -16.81 -15.71
N LEU A 92 -34.38 -16.17 -16.48
CA LEU A 92 -34.51 -15.97 -17.92
C LEU A 92 -34.05 -17.21 -18.67
N LYS A 93 -34.72 -17.50 -19.79
CA LYS A 93 -34.44 -18.64 -20.66
C LYS A 93 -34.28 -18.21 -22.11
N LYS A 94 -33.57 -19.01 -22.90
CA LYS A 94 -33.48 -18.78 -24.35
C LYS A 94 -34.79 -19.20 -25.04
N PRO A 95 -35.16 -18.54 -26.15
CA PRO A 95 -36.32 -18.96 -26.93
C PRO A 95 -36.12 -20.39 -27.45
N GLY A 96 -36.97 -21.32 -27.02
CA GLY A 96 -36.90 -22.74 -27.37
C GLY A 96 -36.49 -23.69 -26.24
N GLU A 97 -36.18 -23.20 -25.03
CA GLU A 97 -35.88 -24.05 -23.86
C GLU A 97 -37.14 -24.41 -23.05
N GLU A 98 -37.29 -25.69 -22.70
CA GLU A 98 -38.30 -26.21 -21.77
C GLU A 98 -37.75 -26.17 -20.33
N VAL A 99 -38.55 -25.60 -19.41
CA VAL A 99 -38.17 -25.45 -17.99
C VAL A 99 -38.94 -26.49 -17.18
N VAL A 100 -38.21 -27.33 -16.46
CA VAL A 100 -38.80 -28.28 -15.50
C VAL A 100 -38.66 -27.69 -14.11
N VAL A 101 -39.77 -27.25 -13.53
CA VAL A 101 -39.82 -26.81 -12.13
C VAL A 101 -40.12 -28.04 -11.28
N ILE A 102 -39.11 -28.50 -10.54
CA ILE A 102 -39.29 -29.55 -9.53
C ILE A 102 -40.00 -28.88 -8.35
N LYS A 103 -41.30 -29.13 -8.22
CA LYS A 103 -42.00 -28.87 -6.96
C LYS A 103 -41.55 -29.95 -5.99
N GLU A 104 -40.96 -29.54 -4.88
CA GLU A 104 -40.89 -30.42 -3.71
C GLU A 104 -42.32 -30.82 -3.39
N GLU A 105 -42.61 -32.12 -3.43
CA GLU A 105 -43.85 -32.65 -2.89
C GLU A 105 -43.83 -32.32 -1.40
N THR A 106 -44.45 -31.21 -1.02
CA THR A 106 -44.98 -31.07 0.34
C THR A 106 -45.88 -32.27 0.50
N ALA A 107 -45.38 -33.26 1.23
CA ALA A 107 -46.17 -34.36 1.73
C ALA A 107 -47.50 -33.78 2.20
N GLU A 108 -48.59 -34.31 1.66
CA GLU A 108 -49.92 -33.98 2.12
C GLU A 108 -49.99 -34.39 3.59
N GLU A 109 -49.68 -33.46 4.50
CA GLU A 109 -49.99 -33.58 5.90
C GLU A 109 -51.51 -33.52 6.02
N ASN A 110 -52.06 -34.68 6.38
CA ASN A 110 -53.43 -34.88 6.79
C ASN A 110 -53.97 -33.66 7.56
N LYS A 111 -55.11 -33.17 7.10
CA LYS A 111 -55.96 -32.21 7.81
C LYS A 111 -56.21 -32.69 9.24
N ILE A 112 -55.53 -32.08 10.21
CA ILE A 112 -56.10 -31.87 11.53
C ILE A 112 -56.25 -30.35 11.66
N THR A 113 -57.48 -29.88 11.45
CA THR A 113 -57.92 -28.55 11.88
C THR A 113 -57.95 -28.53 13.40
N GLU A 114 -56.78 -28.33 14.01
CA GLU A 114 -56.69 -27.79 15.36
C GLU A 114 -57.04 -26.30 15.23
N GLU A 115 -58.22 -25.93 15.71
CA GLU A 115 -58.64 -24.53 15.85
C GLU A 115 -57.64 -23.80 16.74
N LYS A 116 -56.71 -23.08 16.12
CA LYS A 116 -55.83 -22.15 16.83
C LYS A 116 -56.71 -21.00 17.32
N LYS A 117 -57.17 -21.12 18.57
CA LYS A 117 -57.79 -20.02 19.31
C LYS A 117 -56.91 -18.79 19.16
N GLY A 118 -57.43 -17.80 18.45
CA GLY A 118 -56.68 -16.59 18.13
C GLY A 118 -56.34 -15.85 19.41
N TRP A 119 -55.21 -15.14 19.39
CA TRP A 119 -54.76 -14.24 20.46
C TRP A 119 -55.90 -13.39 21.08
N TRP A 120 -56.87 -12.97 20.27
CA TRP A 120 -58.06 -12.24 20.71
C TRP A 120 -58.98 -13.00 21.69
N GLU A 121 -59.05 -14.32 21.63
CA GLU A 121 -59.81 -15.14 22.58
C GLU A 121 -59.09 -15.26 23.92
N TRP A 122 -57.76 -15.46 23.92
CA TRP A 122 -56.93 -15.46 25.13
C TRP A 122 -56.99 -14.11 25.85
N LEU A 123 -57.00 -13.01 25.11
CA LEU A 123 -57.01 -11.67 25.68
C LEU A 123 -58.35 -11.31 26.33
N LYS A 124 -59.48 -11.79 25.78
CA LYS A 124 -60.80 -11.61 26.39
C LYS A 124 -60.96 -12.35 27.72
N ASP A 125 -60.36 -13.53 27.85
CA ASP A 125 -60.45 -14.36 29.07
C ASP A 125 -59.69 -13.75 30.27
N ILE A 126 -58.65 -12.97 29.98
CA ILE A 126 -57.83 -12.28 30.99
C ILE A 126 -58.43 -10.95 31.45
N LEU A 127 -59.11 -10.23 30.55
CA LEU A 127 -59.71 -8.92 30.83
C LEU A 127 -61.17 -8.99 31.32
N GLY A 128 -61.81 -10.15 31.21
CA GLY A 128 -63.21 -10.37 31.58
C GLY A 128 -63.44 -10.86 33.02
N ARG A 129 -62.48 -10.68 33.93
CA ARG A 129 -62.59 -11.09 35.34
C ARG A 129 -62.48 -9.90 36.29
#